data_AF-A0A2E2M5I6-F1
#
_entry.id   AF-A0A2E2M5I6-F1
#
_cell.length_a   1.000
_cell.length_b   1.000
_cell.length_c   1.000
_cell.angle_alpha   90.00
_cell.angle_beta   90.00
_cell.angle_gamma   90.00
#
_symmetry.space_group_name_H-M   'P 1'
#
loop_
_entity.id
_entity.type
_entity.pdbx_description
1 polymer ?
#
loop_
_entity_poly.entity_id
_entity_poly.type
_entity_poly.pdbx_seq_one_letter_code
_entity_poly.pdbx_strand_id
1 'polypeptide(L)'
;MAEVFITALFLSFTLVRLIKGSWSRYPGHVAASIFGGMVGLILLMVYSPGSQTDWVSGNASAAAGAWCAMLLFDRLSGSRAG
;
A
#
# COMPACT_ATOMS: atom_id res chain seq x y z
N MET A 1 5.74 16.17 -3.46
CA MET A 1 4.48 15.38 -3.49
C MET A 1 4.58 14.15 -4.39
N ALA A 2 4.89 14.29 -5.68
CA ALA A 2 4.99 13.12 -6.58
C ALA A 2 5.99 12.06 -6.11
N GLU A 3 7.12 12.49 -5.53
CA GLU A 3 8.13 11.59 -4.96
C GLU A 3 7.57 10.66 -3.88
N VAL A 4 6.68 11.15 -3.01
CA VAL A 4 6.04 10.35 -1.94
C VAL A 4 5.13 9.27 -2.53
N PHE A 5 4.47 9.56 -3.66
CA PHE A 5 3.68 8.57 -4.37
C PHE A 5 4.55 7.54 -5.08
N ILE A 6 5.69 7.96 -5.63
CA ILE A 6 6.66 7.05 -6.26
C ILE A 6 7.27 6.12 -5.23
N THR A 7 7.67 6.61 -4.05
CA THR A 7 8.19 5.76 -2.97
C THR A 7 7.12 4.80 -2.47
N ALA A 8 5.88 5.26 -2.28
CA ALA A 8 4.77 4.40 -1.90
C ALA A 8 4.43 3.34 -2.96
N LEU A 9 4.59 3.65 -4.25
CA LEU A 9 4.46 2.67 -5.34
C LEU A 9 5.51 1.56 -5.18
N PHE A 10 6.79 1.92 -5.11
CA PHE A 10 7.86 0.92 -4.93
C PHE A 10 7.69 0.11 -3.65
N LEU A 11 7.26 0.76 -2.57
CA LEU A 11 6.95 0.10 -1.31
C LEU A 11 5.81 -0.90 -1.49
N SER A 12 4.74 -0.53 -2.18
CA SER A 12 3.59 -1.41 -2.46
C SER A 12 4.00 -2.66 -3.24
N PHE A 13 4.83 -2.51 -4.27
CA PHE A 13 5.40 -3.64 -5.02
C PHE A 13 6.25 -4.55 -4.11
N THR A 14 7.10 -3.95 -3.29
CA THR A 14 7.96 -4.68 -2.33
C THR A 14 7.13 -5.43 -1.29
N LEU A 15 6.06 -4.81 -0.80
CA LEU A 15 5.18 -5.36 0.22
C LEU A 15 4.39 -6.57 -0.32
N VAL A 16 3.88 -6.50 -1.56
CA VAL A 16 3.27 -7.67 -2.21
C VAL A 16 4.29 -8.78 -2.43
N ARG A 17 5.54 -8.43 -2.80
CA ARG A 17 6.59 -9.42 -2.98
C ARG A 17 6.88 -10.19 -1.68
N LEU A 18 6.92 -9.47 -0.56
CA LEU A 18 7.20 -10.04 0.75
C LEU A 18 6.03 -10.85 1.31
N ILE A 19 4.79 -10.39 1.15
CA ILE A 19 3.61 -11.05 1.75
C ILE A 19 3.05 -12.17 0.86
N LYS A 20 2.91 -11.93 -0.45
CA LYS A 20 2.22 -12.84 -1.39
C LYS A 20 3.17 -13.57 -2.34
N GLY A 21 4.39 -13.07 -2.54
CA GLY A 21 5.38 -13.69 -3.43
C GLY A 21 5.41 -13.10 -4.83
N SER A 22 5.26 -13.92 -5.87
CA SER A 22 5.44 -13.45 -7.26
C SER A 22 4.33 -12.51 -7.73
N TRP A 23 4.71 -11.32 -8.22
CA TRP A 23 3.76 -10.34 -8.78
C TRP A 23 2.95 -10.89 -9.94
N SER A 24 3.58 -11.70 -10.80
CA SER A 24 2.91 -12.32 -11.96
C SER A 24 1.77 -13.27 -11.54
N ARG A 25 1.87 -13.87 -10.35
CA ARG A 25 0.84 -14.77 -9.81
C ARG A 25 -0.30 -14.01 -9.14
N TYR A 26 -0.05 -12.80 -8.65
CA TYR A 26 -1.01 -12.00 -7.87
C TYR A 26 -1.04 -10.52 -8.33
N PRO A 27 -1.37 -10.24 -9.60
CA PRO A 27 -1.38 -8.85 -10.11
C PRO A 27 -2.49 -8.00 -9.44
N GLY A 28 -3.61 -8.62 -9.06
CA GLY A 28 -4.71 -7.94 -8.36
C GLY A 28 -4.30 -7.38 -6.99
N HIS A 29 -3.44 -8.12 -6.25
CA HIS A 29 -2.91 -7.68 -4.96
C HIS A 29 -1.95 -6.49 -5.10
N VAL A 30 -1.23 -6.39 -6.21
CA VAL A 30 -0.39 -5.22 -6.54
C VAL A 30 -1.25 -3.99 -6.77
N ALA A 31 -2.33 -4.11 -7.55
CA ALA A 31 -3.25 -2.99 -7.75
C ALA A 31 -3.92 -2.55 -6.45
N ALA A 32 -4.38 -3.51 -5.64
CA ALA A 32 -5.00 -3.25 -4.34
C ALA A 32 -4.04 -2.57 -3.35
N SER A 33 -2.78 -3.00 -3.31
CA SER A 33 -1.78 -2.43 -2.42
C SER A 33 -1.41 -1.00 -2.78
N ILE A 34 -1.23 -0.71 -4.07
CA ILE A 34 -0.96 0.64 -4.57
C ILE A 34 -2.12 1.57 -4.19
N PHE A 35 -3.35 1.14 -4.47
CA PHE A 35 -4.54 1.91 -4.12
C PHE A 35 -4.63 2.16 -2.61
N GLY A 36 -4.43 1.13 -1.80
CA GLY A 36 -4.40 1.23 -0.34
C GLY A 36 -3.33 2.17 0.19
N GLY A 37 -2.12 2.12 -0.37
CA GLY A 37 -1.01 2.99 0.02
C GLY A 37 -1.29 4.46 -0.30
N MET A 38 -1.89 4.73 -1.47
CA MET A 38 -2.36 6.07 -1.83
C MET A 38 -3.43 6.58 -0.85
N VAL A 39 -4.42 5.74 -0.53
CA VAL A 39 -5.47 6.09 0.44
C VAL A 39 -4.87 6.35 1.83
N GLY A 40 -3.90 5.54 2.27
CA GLY A 40 -3.20 5.72 3.54
C GLY A 40 -2.46 7.07 3.64
N LEU A 41 -1.77 7.47 2.56
CA LEU A 41 -1.12 8.78 2.48
C LEU A 41 -2.13 9.94 2.46
N ILE A 42 -3.25 9.79 1.75
CA ILE A 42 -4.32 10.80 1.73
C ILE A 42 -4.92 10.96 3.12
N LEU A 43 -5.19 9.87 3.83
CA LEU A 43 -5.67 9.91 5.21
C LEU A 43 -4.66 10.61 6.12
N LEU A 44 -3.37 10.30 5.99
CA LEU A 44 -2.32 10.96 6.76
C LEU A 44 -2.29 12.48 6.48
N MET A 45 -2.47 12.88 5.22
CA MET A 45 -2.55 14.29 4.84
C MET A 45 -3.76 15.00 5.45
N VAL A 46 -4.90 14.32 5.57
CA VAL A 46 -6.12 14.88 6.18
C VAL A 46 -5.97 15.01 7.69
N TYR A 47 -5.40 14.00 8.36
CA TYR A 47 -5.26 14.00 9.83
C TYR A 47 -4.07 14.83 10.34
N SER A 48 -2.96 14.84 9.60
CA SER A 48 -1.70 15.47 10.01
C SER A 48 -1.00 16.06 8.77
N PRO A 49 -1.44 17.22 8.28
CA PRO A 49 -0.88 17.81 7.06
C PRO A 49 0.63 18.02 7.18
N GLY A 50 1.38 17.48 6.22
CA GLY A 50 2.84 17.59 6.15
C GLY A 50 3.60 16.39 6.73
N SER A 51 2.96 15.50 7.49
CA SER A 51 3.65 14.27 7.95
C SER A 51 3.78 13.22 6.85
N GLN A 52 3.10 13.38 5.72
CA GLN A 52 3.28 12.50 4.56
C GLN A 52 4.66 12.64 3.88
N THR A 53 5.34 13.78 4.04
CA THR A 53 6.69 13.98 3.49
C THR A 53 7.79 13.45 4.41
N ASP A 54 7.43 13.16 5.66
CA ASP A 54 8.38 12.64 6.62
C ASP A 54 8.64 11.15 6.34
N TRP A 55 9.91 10.76 6.41
CA TRP A 55 10.38 9.50 5.86
C TRP A 55 9.80 8.29 6.62
N VAL A 56 9.49 8.46 7.90
CA VAL A 56 8.92 7.39 8.72
C VAL A 56 7.39 7.36 8.61
N SER A 57 6.70 8.46 8.90
CA SER A 57 5.22 8.48 8.92
C SER A 57 4.60 8.31 7.52
N GLY A 58 5.21 8.90 6.48
CA GLY A 58 4.76 8.71 5.11
C GLY A 58 4.85 7.24 4.68
N ASN A 59 6.01 6.61 4.88
CA ASN A 59 6.19 5.20 4.53
C ASN A 59 5.34 4.26 5.40
N ALA A 60 5.20 4.53 6.70
CA ALA A 60 4.38 3.72 7.60
C ALA A 60 2.89 3.79 7.24
N SER A 61 2.36 4.98 6.93
CA SER A 61 0.97 5.14 6.51
C SER A 61 0.70 4.48 5.15
N ALA A 62 1.62 4.62 4.18
CA ALA A 62 1.54 3.94 2.90
C ALA A 62 1.57 2.42 3.07
N ALA A 63 2.47 1.89 3.91
CA ALA A 63 2.57 0.46 4.20
C ALA A 63 1.29 -0.09 4.86
N ALA A 64 0.79 0.62 5.87
CA ALA A 64 -0.43 0.24 6.58
C ALA A 64 -1.66 0.26 5.66
N GLY A 65 -1.81 1.31 4.85
CA GLY A 65 -2.88 1.40 3.85
C GLY A 65 -2.80 0.30 2.81
N ALA A 66 -1.60 0.04 2.27
CA ALA A 66 -1.35 -1.02 1.30
C ALA A 66 -1.68 -2.40 1.85
N TRP A 67 -1.24 -2.72 3.06
CA TRP A 67 -1.56 -3.99 3.72
C TRP A 67 -3.07 -4.10 3.98
N CYS A 68 -3.70 -3.07 4.56
CA CYS A 68 -5.13 -3.10 4.84
C CYS A 68 -5.96 -3.36 3.57
N ALA A 69 -5.60 -2.70 2.45
CA ALA A 69 -6.25 -2.92 1.17
C ALA A 69 -6.01 -4.34 0.62
N MET A 70 -4.82 -4.92 0.78
CA MET A 70 -4.59 -6.32 0.42
C MET A 70 -5.46 -7.29 1.24
N LEU A 71 -5.61 -7.06 2.55
CA LEU A 71 -6.47 -7.88 3.40
C LEU A 71 -7.95 -7.75 3.01
N LEU A 72 -8.41 -6.54 2.74
CA LEU A 72 -9.76 -6.28 2.24
C LEU A 72 -9.97 -6.96 0.88
N PHE A 73 -8.99 -6.90 -0.01
CA PHE A 73 -9.03 -7.55 -1.31
C PHE A 73 -9.09 -9.08 -1.18
N ASP A 74 -8.31 -9.68 -0.27
CA ASP A 74 -8.41 -11.12 0.04
C ASP A 74 -9.81 -11.50 0.53
N ARG A 75 -10.41 -10.66 1.40
CA ARG A 75 -11.76 -10.90 1.94
C ARG A 75 -12.84 -10.79 0.87
N LEU A 76 -12.73 -9.82 -0.04
CA LEU A 76 -13.71 -9.58 -1.10
C LEU A 76 -13.58 -10.56 -2.26
N SER A 77 -12.37 -10.92 -2.65
CA SER A 77 -12.11 -11.84 -3.75
C SER A 77 -12.26 -13.32 -3.34
N GLY A 78 -12.34 -13.61 -2.04
CA GLY A 78 -12.28 -14.98 -1.52
C GLY A 78 -10.93 -15.66 -1.77
N SER A 79 -9.96 -14.94 -2.34
CA SER A 79 -8.62 -15.43 -2.61
C SER A 79 -7.84 -15.46 -1.29
N ARG A 80 -8.05 -16.51 -0.49
CA ARG A 80 -7.13 -16.86 0.59
C ARG A 80 -5.83 -17.32 -0.05
N ALA A 81 -4.95 -16.38 -0.39
CA ALA A 81 -3.57 -16.71 -0.67
C ALA A 81 -2.95 -17.14 0.66
N GLY A 82 -2.95 -18.45 0.88
CA GLY A 82 -2.01 -19.13 1.78
C GLY A 82 -0.67 -19.33 1.11
#